data_AF-A0A2A7AZY1-F1
#
_entry.id   AF-A0A2A7AZY1-F1
#
_cell.length_a   1.000
_cell.length_b   1.000
_cell.length_c   1.000
_cell.angle_alpha   90.00
_cell.angle_beta   90.00
_cell.angle_gamma   90.00
#
_symmetry.space_group_name_H-M   'P 1'
#
loop_
_entity.id
_entity.type
_entity.pdbx_description
1 polymer ?
#
loop_
_entity_poly.entity_id
_entity_poly.type
_entity_poly.pdbx_seq_one_letter_code
_entity_poly.pdbx_strand_id
1 'polypeptide(L)'
;MKERIRRHWERNKWIYLWAGISILFAIIVQCLFSKSASSEIFHAKWGAGDILTYASTVALGLLAVWQNQKFKEENDKSQERLEKLTRQANELAIIGKIIDNRSAKLQRLQKCFSEFELVSSVGDISTMSTGVKDFDELQSHLTERTLDLISKSQVLIIEIFGNTGIGCKKIYQSISRLQSATQKIIDYYYAGALEPINPNILDEYIKAHQEFVTEQAHYLIKTEEILNAISYEDVSLADIRDFINSTSKKQEDSPNEQQTSPSDPQPDIPEH
;
A
#
# COMPACT_ATOMS: atom_id res chain seq x y z
N MET A 1 10.47 -23.14 52.02
CA MET A 1 10.92 -24.54 51.80
C MET A 1 9.84 -25.40 51.13
N LYS A 2 8.57 -25.37 51.58
CA LYS A 2 7.43 -26.10 50.97
C LYS A 2 7.21 -25.85 49.47
N GLU A 3 7.41 -24.63 48.97
CA GLU A 3 7.18 -24.30 47.55
C GLU A 3 8.24 -24.82 46.58
N ARG A 4 9.50 -24.98 47.03
CA ARG A 4 10.54 -25.62 46.21
C ARG A 4 10.26 -27.10 46.05
N ILE A 5 9.80 -27.75 47.11
CA ILE A 5 9.42 -29.17 47.12
C ILE A 5 8.23 -29.40 46.20
N ARG A 6 7.21 -28.53 46.23
CA ARG A 6 6.03 -28.60 45.36
C ARG A 6 6.39 -28.46 43.87
N ARG A 7 7.26 -27.51 43.50
CA ARG A 7 7.75 -27.36 42.12
C ARG A 7 8.59 -28.55 41.65
N HIS A 8 9.41 -29.12 42.53
CA HIS A 8 10.18 -30.33 42.21
C HIS A 8 9.28 -31.55 42.01
N TRP A 9 8.21 -31.65 42.80
CA TRP A 9 7.22 -32.70 42.66
C TRP A 9 6.46 -32.55 41.35
N GLU A 10 5.98 -31.36 40.99
CA GLU A 10 5.29 -31.09 39.73
C GLU A 10 6.14 -31.39 38.48
N ARG A 11 7.43 -31.04 38.51
CA ARG A 11 8.36 -31.33 37.41
C ARG A 11 8.65 -32.83 37.26
N ASN A 12 8.63 -33.57 38.37
CA ASN A 12 9.02 -34.98 38.40
C ASN A 12 7.83 -35.95 38.56
N LYS A 13 6.58 -35.45 38.53
CA LYS A 13 5.34 -36.25 38.63
C LYS A 13 5.33 -37.41 37.63
N TRP A 14 5.80 -37.15 36.41
CA TRP A 14 5.93 -38.17 35.37
C TRP A 14 6.87 -39.31 35.78
N ILE A 15 8.00 -39.02 36.42
CA ILE A 15 8.96 -40.05 36.87
C ILE A 15 8.35 -40.92 37.96
N TYR A 16 7.66 -40.32 38.93
CA TYR A 16 6.97 -41.08 39.99
C TYR A 16 5.79 -41.89 39.45
N LEU A 17 5.07 -41.36 38.44
CA LEU A 17 4.00 -42.08 37.76
C LEU A 17 4.55 -43.32 37.03
N TRP A 18 5.63 -43.16 36.26
CA TRP A 18 6.30 -44.27 35.57
C TRP A 18 6.87 -45.31 36.55
N ALA A 19 7.46 -44.87 37.66
CA ALA A 19 7.93 -45.78 38.71
C ALA A 19 6.78 -46.57 39.36
N GLY A 20 5.64 -45.91 39.63
CA GLY A 20 4.45 -46.57 40.14
C GLY A 20 3.86 -47.58 39.17
N ILE A 21 3.79 -47.23 37.88
CA ILE A 21 3.36 -48.15 36.81
C ILE A 21 4.30 -49.36 36.72
N SER A 22 5.61 -49.16 36.83
CA SER A 22 6.60 -50.24 36.79
C SER A 22 6.46 -51.22 37.97
N ILE A 23 6.22 -50.70 39.18
CA ILE A 23 5.97 -51.53 40.37
C ILE A 23 4.65 -52.30 40.23
N LEU A 24 3.59 -51.64 39.73
CA LEU A 24 2.29 -52.28 39.50
C LEU A 24 2.40 -53.39 38.46
N PHE A 25 3.16 -53.18 37.40
CA PHE A 25 3.44 -54.18 36.38
C PHE A 25 4.18 -55.39 36.98
N ALA A 26 5.18 -55.17 37.83
CA ALA A 26 5.88 -56.25 38.54
C ALA A 26 4.94 -57.06 39.45
N ILE A 27 4.00 -56.40 40.14
CA ILE A 27 3.00 -57.06 40.98
C ILE A 27 2.00 -57.88 40.14
N ILE A 28 1.54 -57.33 39.01
CA ILE A 28 0.64 -58.04 38.09
C ILE A 28 1.31 -59.30 37.55
N VAL A 29 2.57 -59.20 37.12
CA VAL A 29 3.39 -60.34 36.70
C VAL A 29 3.48 -61.38 37.82
N GLN A 30 3.88 -60.95 39.03
CA GLN A 30 4.02 -61.86 40.18
C GLN A 30 2.69 -62.56 40.54
N CYS A 31 1.56 -61.85 40.47
CA CYS A 31 0.23 -62.42 40.71
C CYS A 31 -0.21 -63.39 39.60
N LEU A 32 0.08 -63.08 38.33
CA LEU A 32 -0.23 -63.94 37.19
C LEU A 32 0.51 -65.29 37.28
N PHE A 33 1.75 -65.28 37.77
CA PHE A 33 2.58 -66.47 37.95
C PHE A 33 2.34 -67.24 39.25
N SER A 34 1.67 -66.63 40.25
CA SER A 34 1.41 -67.27 41.55
C SER A 34 0.12 -68.11 41.59
N LYS A 35 -0.79 -68.03 40.61
CA LYS A 35 -2.02 -68.83 40.56
C LYS A 35 -2.05 -69.74 39.34
N SER A 36 -2.18 -71.06 39.55
CA SER A 36 -2.49 -72.03 38.50
C SER A 36 -3.96 -71.91 38.07
N ALA A 37 -4.20 -71.71 36.76
CA ALA A 37 -5.53 -71.55 36.19
C ALA A 37 -6.41 -72.81 36.34
N SER A 38 -7.68 -72.63 36.70
CA SER A 38 -8.66 -73.70 36.94
C SER A 38 -9.66 -73.93 35.79
N SER A 39 -9.47 -73.34 34.60
CA SER A 39 -10.39 -73.55 33.46
C SER A 39 -9.70 -73.67 32.10
N GLU A 40 -10.19 -74.62 31.30
CA GLU A 40 -9.67 -75.11 30.01
C GLU A 40 -9.55 -74.07 28.88
N ILE A 41 -10.21 -72.92 28.97
CA ILE A 41 -10.20 -71.91 27.89
C ILE A 41 -8.86 -71.14 27.88
N PHE A 42 -8.12 -71.11 29.00
CA PHE A 42 -6.81 -70.47 29.13
C PHE A 42 -5.62 -71.43 28.96
N HIS A 43 -5.86 -72.66 28.45
CA HIS A 43 -4.86 -73.71 28.35
C HIS A 43 -3.84 -73.54 27.21
N ALA A 44 -3.72 -72.34 26.63
CA ALA A 44 -2.53 -71.97 25.87
C ALA A 44 -1.43 -71.59 26.89
N LYS A 45 -0.45 -72.47 27.11
CA LYS A 45 0.73 -72.18 27.95
C LYS A 45 1.59 -71.11 27.25
N TRP A 46 1.24 -69.84 27.39
CA TRP A 46 2.15 -68.75 27.06
C TRP A 46 3.27 -68.73 28.10
N GLY A 47 4.53 -68.91 27.67
CA GLY A 47 5.68 -68.78 28.57
C GLY A 47 5.79 -67.35 29.10
N ALA A 48 6.42 -67.16 30.27
CA ALA A 48 6.61 -65.83 30.83
C ALA A 48 7.32 -64.87 29.87
N GLY A 49 8.27 -65.39 29.09
CA GLY A 49 8.94 -64.67 28.02
C GLY A 49 8.02 -64.32 26.85
N ASP A 50 7.06 -65.17 26.49
CA ASP A 50 6.14 -64.93 25.37
C ASP A 50 5.15 -63.81 25.70
N ILE A 51 4.60 -63.80 26.93
CA ILE A 51 3.70 -62.75 27.41
C ILE A 51 4.44 -61.41 27.49
N LEU A 52 5.65 -61.39 28.03
CA LEU A 52 6.45 -60.17 28.14
C LEU A 52 6.85 -59.61 26.78
N THR A 53 7.26 -60.47 25.85
CA THR A 53 7.64 -60.08 24.48
C THR A 53 6.44 -59.54 23.71
N TYR A 54 5.28 -60.21 23.82
CA TYR A 54 4.04 -59.73 23.22
C TYR A 54 3.64 -58.36 23.79
N ALA A 55 3.60 -58.23 25.12
CA ALA A 55 3.24 -56.97 25.79
C ALA A 55 4.20 -55.82 25.43
N SER A 56 5.51 -56.09 25.39
CA SER A 56 6.52 -55.09 25.02
C SER A 56 6.39 -54.65 23.57
N THR A 57 6.16 -55.60 22.65
CA THR A 57 5.98 -55.32 21.22
C THR A 57 4.71 -54.51 20.96
N VAL A 58 3.61 -54.85 21.63
CA VAL A 58 2.36 -54.07 21.55
C VAL A 58 2.57 -52.67 22.13
N ALA A 59 3.26 -52.53 23.26
CA ALA A 59 3.57 -51.22 23.84
C ALA A 59 4.46 -50.36 22.94
N LEU A 60 5.49 -50.95 22.31
CA LEU A 60 6.35 -50.29 21.32
C LEU A 60 5.57 -49.85 20.08
N GLY A 61 4.69 -50.72 19.56
CA GLY A 61 3.82 -50.39 18.43
C GLY A 61 2.87 -49.23 18.76
N LEU A 62 2.26 -49.24 19.95
CA LEU A 62 1.38 -48.16 20.40
C LEU A 62 2.15 -46.85 20.60
N LEU A 63 3.37 -46.92 21.16
CA LEU A 63 4.25 -45.77 21.31
C LEU A 63 4.65 -45.19 19.95
N ALA A 64 4.98 -46.03 18.97
CA ALA A 64 5.30 -45.60 17.61
C ALA A 64 4.10 -44.92 16.94
N VAL A 65 2.89 -45.48 17.11
CA VAL A 65 1.65 -44.84 16.62
C VAL A 65 1.43 -43.49 17.28
N TRP A 66 1.61 -43.39 18.61
CA TRP A 66 1.46 -42.15 19.35
C TRP A 66 2.50 -41.09 18.94
N GLN A 67 3.76 -41.49 18.78
CA GLN A 67 4.83 -40.61 18.30
C GLN A 67 4.52 -40.11 16.89
N ASN A 68 4.10 -40.98 15.98
CA ASN A 68 3.71 -40.57 14.62
C ASN A 68 2.55 -39.59 14.60
N GLN A 69 1.54 -39.80 15.46
CA GLN A 69 0.44 -38.84 15.62
C GLN A 69 0.96 -37.49 16.12
N LYS A 70 1.82 -37.49 17.14
CA LYS A 70 2.42 -36.28 17.69
C LYS A 70 3.25 -35.51 16.66
N PHE A 71 4.08 -36.22 15.90
CA PHE A 71 4.87 -35.63 14.81
C PHE A 71 3.99 -35.02 13.73
N LYS A 72 2.89 -35.70 13.36
CA LYS A 72 1.94 -35.18 12.37
C LYS A 72 1.30 -33.87 12.85
N GLU A 73 0.82 -33.82 14.09
CA GLU A 73 0.25 -32.59 14.67
C GLU A 73 1.25 -31.43 14.69
N GLU A 74 2.50 -31.69 15.06
CA GLU A 74 3.54 -30.67 15.10
C GLU A 74 3.93 -30.20 13.69
N ASN A 75 3.96 -31.13 12.73
CA ASN A 75 4.23 -30.82 11.33
C ASN A 75 3.10 -29.95 10.74
N ASP A 76 1.84 -30.35 10.92
CA ASP A 76 0.67 -29.60 10.45
C ASP A 76 0.68 -28.17 11.03
N LYS A 77 0.99 -28.02 12.33
CA LYS A 77 1.10 -26.71 12.98
C LYS A 77 2.27 -25.88 12.44
N SER A 78 3.39 -26.52 12.12
CA SER A 78 4.56 -25.85 11.52
C SER A 78 4.27 -25.40 10.08
N GLN A 79 3.54 -26.21 9.31
CA GLN A 79 3.14 -25.92 7.96
C GLN A 79 2.15 -24.76 7.93
N GLU A 80 1.16 -24.72 8.83
CA GLU A 80 0.23 -23.60 8.96
C GLU A 80 0.95 -22.27 9.25
N ARG A 81 1.96 -22.29 10.13
CA ARG A 81 2.80 -21.11 10.41
C ARG A 81 3.60 -20.69 9.19
N LEU A 82 4.18 -21.64 8.47
CA LEU A 82 4.96 -21.38 7.27
C LEU A 82 4.08 -20.77 6.16
N GLU A 83 2.86 -21.26 5.98
CA GLU A 83 1.89 -20.71 5.03
C GLU A 83 1.52 -19.27 5.40
N LYS A 84 1.26 -18.99 6.68
CA LYS A 84 0.97 -17.63 7.15
C LYS A 84 2.14 -16.69 6.88
N LEU A 85 3.38 -17.10 7.20
CA LEU A 85 4.58 -16.32 6.93
C LEU A 85 4.80 -16.11 5.42
N THR A 86 4.54 -17.13 4.60
CA THR A 86 4.67 -17.04 3.14
C THR A 86 3.66 -16.06 2.56
N ARG A 87 2.41 -16.06 3.05
CA ARG A 87 1.38 -15.08 2.64
C ARG A 87 1.79 -13.67 3.03
N GLN A 88 2.23 -13.46 4.27
CA GLN A 88 2.70 -12.15 4.74
C GLN A 88 3.90 -11.65 3.93
N ALA A 89 4.86 -12.53 3.62
CA ALA A 89 6.01 -12.17 2.79
C ALA A 89 5.59 -11.77 1.36
N ASN A 90 4.60 -12.46 0.78
CA ASN A 90 4.07 -12.11 -0.53
C ASN A 90 3.31 -10.77 -0.49
N GLU A 91 2.48 -10.54 0.53
CA GLU A 91 1.81 -9.24 0.74
C GLU A 91 2.81 -8.10 0.83
N LEU A 92 3.84 -8.24 1.66
CA LEU A 92 4.89 -7.23 1.81
C LEU A 92 5.66 -6.99 0.51
N ALA A 93 5.96 -8.05 -0.26
CA ALA A 93 6.61 -7.92 -1.56
C ALA A 93 5.74 -7.15 -2.57
N ILE A 94 4.41 -7.34 -2.54
CA ILE A 94 3.49 -6.60 -3.40
C ILE A 94 3.41 -5.13 -2.96
N ILE A 95 3.33 -4.87 -1.64
CA ILE A 95 3.34 -3.51 -1.08
C ILE A 95 4.63 -2.78 -1.51
N GLY A 96 5.79 -3.42 -1.40
CA GLY A 96 7.06 -2.87 -1.88
C GLY A 96 7.01 -2.46 -3.35
N LYS A 97 6.48 -3.32 -4.23
CA LYS A 97 6.29 -2.98 -5.65
C LYS A 97 5.33 -1.80 -5.87
N ILE A 98 4.29 -1.67 -5.05
CA ILE A 98 3.36 -0.53 -5.12
C ILE A 98 4.07 0.76 -4.73
N ILE A 99 4.86 0.74 -3.65
CA ILE A 99 5.66 1.89 -3.20
C ILE A 99 6.66 2.30 -4.28
N ASP A 100 7.41 1.36 -4.85
CA ASP A 100 8.37 1.64 -5.92
C ASP A 100 7.69 2.26 -7.14
N ASN A 101 6.57 1.68 -7.57
CA ASN A 101 5.82 2.17 -8.73
C ASN A 101 5.27 3.59 -8.50
N ARG A 102 4.69 3.85 -7.33
CA ARG A 102 4.15 5.18 -6.97
C ARG A 102 5.26 6.21 -6.80
N SER A 103 6.40 5.83 -6.22
CA SER A 103 7.58 6.70 -6.09
C SER A 103 8.13 7.10 -7.46
N ALA A 104 8.31 6.12 -8.35
CA ALA A 104 8.74 6.38 -9.73
C ALA A 104 7.71 7.22 -10.51
N LYS A 105 6.42 7.08 -10.20
CA LYS A 105 5.36 7.91 -10.78
C LYS A 105 5.43 9.35 -10.29
N LEU A 106 5.61 9.58 -8.99
CA LEU A 106 5.77 10.92 -8.42
C LEU A 106 6.97 11.67 -9.04
N GLN A 107 8.10 10.99 -9.21
CA GLN A 107 9.28 11.56 -9.87
C GLN A 107 9.01 11.94 -11.34
N ARG A 108 8.32 11.06 -12.08
CA ARG A 108 7.92 11.35 -13.48
C ARG A 108 6.98 12.54 -13.55
N LEU A 109 6.03 12.62 -12.64
CA LEU A 109 5.07 13.71 -12.57
C LEU A 109 5.76 15.05 -12.28
N GLN A 110 6.67 15.10 -11.29
CA GLN A 110 7.49 16.28 -11.01
C GLN A 110 8.27 16.73 -12.25
N LYS A 111 8.91 15.79 -12.95
CA LYS A 111 9.61 16.07 -14.20
C LYS A 111 8.69 16.65 -15.27
N CYS A 112 7.52 16.05 -15.49
CA CYS A 112 6.54 16.53 -16.48
C CYS A 112 6.05 17.94 -16.14
N PHE A 113 5.81 18.23 -14.86
CA PHE A 113 5.45 19.57 -14.42
C PHE A 113 6.55 20.59 -14.72
N SER A 114 7.80 20.29 -14.37
CA SER A 114 8.93 21.19 -14.65
C SER A 114 9.16 21.41 -16.15
N GLU A 115 9.01 20.36 -16.97
CA GLU A 115 9.10 20.50 -18.43
C GLU A 115 7.97 21.38 -18.99
N PHE A 116 6.73 21.21 -18.51
CA PHE A 116 5.61 22.06 -18.92
C PHE A 116 5.77 23.53 -18.48
N GLU A 117 6.24 23.77 -17.26
CA GLU A 117 6.51 25.10 -16.73
C GLU A 117 7.60 25.82 -17.53
N LEU A 118 8.70 25.13 -17.83
CA LEU A 118 9.77 25.65 -18.68
C LEU A 118 9.24 26.04 -20.06
N VAL A 119 8.38 25.21 -20.65
CA VAL A 119 7.82 25.49 -21.98
C VAL A 119 6.81 26.64 -21.96
N SER A 120 6.14 26.83 -20.82
CA SER A 120 5.15 27.89 -20.60
C SER A 120 5.78 29.22 -20.15
N SER A 121 7.11 29.29 -19.98
CA SER A 121 7.81 30.50 -19.51
C SER A 121 7.71 31.64 -20.53
N VAL A 122 7.04 32.73 -20.12
CA VAL A 122 6.93 33.95 -20.94
C VAL A 122 8.27 34.66 -21.11
N GLY A 123 9.16 34.57 -20.12
CA GLY A 123 10.51 35.13 -20.23
C GLY A 123 11.32 34.47 -21.34
N ASP A 124 11.24 33.15 -21.45
CA ASP A 124 11.94 32.39 -22.48
C ASP A 124 11.35 32.68 -23.87
N ILE A 125 10.01 32.71 -23.97
CA ILE A 125 9.31 33.05 -25.21
C ILE A 125 9.70 34.47 -25.66
N SER A 126 9.65 35.46 -24.76
CA SER A 126 10.01 36.85 -25.09
C SER A 126 11.46 37.00 -25.52
N THR A 127 12.39 36.30 -24.86
CA THR A 127 13.82 36.34 -25.20
C THR A 127 14.07 35.72 -26.58
N MET A 128 13.44 34.58 -26.87
CA MET A 128 13.49 33.94 -28.18
C MET A 128 12.91 34.85 -29.27
N SER A 129 11.80 35.55 -28.98
CA SER A 129 11.12 36.38 -29.96
C SER A 129 11.80 37.72 -30.25
N THR A 130 12.50 38.30 -29.27
CA THR A 130 13.18 39.61 -29.43
C THR A 130 14.59 39.50 -30.00
N GLY A 131 15.22 38.32 -29.93
CA GLY A 131 16.56 38.07 -30.42
C GLY A 131 16.67 37.82 -31.93
N VAL A 132 15.57 37.44 -32.58
CA VAL A 132 15.55 37.02 -33.99
C VAL A 132 15.13 38.20 -34.88
N LYS A 133 15.97 38.52 -35.87
CA LYS A 133 15.72 39.63 -36.82
C LYS A 133 14.98 39.20 -38.08
N ASP A 134 15.07 37.91 -38.43
CA ASP A 134 14.39 37.33 -39.57
C ASP A 134 13.00 36.81 -39.14
N PHE A 135 11.97 37.31 -39.79
CA PHE A 135 10.60 36.96 -39.46
C PHE A 135 10.28 35.48 -39.76
N ASP A 136 10.89 34.90 -40.79
CA ASP A 136 10.65 33.50 -41.15
C ASP A 136 11.30 32.54 -40.14
N GLU A 137 12.49 32.92 -39.64
CA GLU A 137 13.18 32.21 -38.55
C GLU A 137 12.38 32.32 -37.24
N LEU A 138 11.87 33.51 -36.92
CA LEU A 138 11.00 33.74 -35.75
C LEU A 138 9.73 32.87 -35.82
N GLN A 139 9.05 32.86 -36.96
CA GLN A 139 7.85 32.02 -37.13
C GLN A 139 8.16 30.54 -36.96
N SER A 140 9.31 30.07 -37.45
CA SER A 140 9.72 28.67 -37.29
C SER A 140 9.93 28.30 -35.82
N HIS A 141 10.64 29.14 -35.06
CA HIS A 141 10.85 28.94 -33.63
C HIS A 141 9.55 28.98 -32.83
N LEU A 142 8.63 29.89 -33.14
CA LEU A 142 7.32 29.95 -32.48
C LEU A 142 6.44 28.73 -32.81
N THR A 143 6.59 28.13 -34.01
CA THR A 143 5.87 26.89 -34.38
C THR A 143 6.39 25.75 -33.53
N GLU A 144 7.70 25.58 -33.48
CA GLU A 144 8.36 24.56 -32.66
C GLU A 144 7.94 24.70 -31.20
N ARG A 145 7.92 25.94 -30.69
CA ARG A 145 7.52 26.23 -29.32
C ARG A 145 6.05 25.90 -29.05
N THR A 146 5.16 26.20 -29.99
CA THR A 146 3.74 25.84 -29.90
C THR A 146 3.55 24.32 -29.85
N LEU A 147 4.26 23.59 -30.71
CA LEU A 147 4.21 22.12 -30.75
C LEU A 147 4.73 21.51 -29.45
N ASP A 148 5.84 22.02 -28.92
CA ASP A 148 6.41 21.56 -27.65
C ASP A 148 5.45 21.85 -26.49
N LEU A 149 4.82 23.04 -26.44
CA LEU A 149 3.82 23.39 -25.43
C LEU A 149 2.65 22.40 -25.41
N ILE A 150 2.09 22.10 -26.59
CA ILE A 150 1.00 21.13 -26.74
C ILE A 150 1.46 19.73 -26.35
N SER A 151 2.66 19.32 -26.78
CA SER A 151 3.19 17.99 -26.48
C SER A 151 3.39 17.79 -24.98
N LYS A 152 4.07 18.75 -24.31
CA LYS A 152 4.34 18.68 -22.87
C LYS A 152 3.06 18.77 -22.04
N SER A 153 2.09 19.58 -22.45
CA SER A 153 0.80 19.65 -21.75
C SER A 153 0.04 18.31 -21.86
N GLN A 154 0.01 17.69 -23.04
CA GLN A 154 -0.63 16.38 -23.24
C GLN A 154 0.04 15.29 -22.41
N VAL A 155 1.37 15.21 -22.41
CA VAL A 155 2.13 14.24 -21.61
C VAL A 155 1.82 14.40 -20.12
N LEU A 156 1.82 15.65 -19.62
CA LEU A 156 1.49 15.94 -18.23
C LEU A 156 0.05 15.54 -17.90
N ILE A 157 -0.91 15.88 -18.76
CA ILE A 157 -2.32 15.52 -18.58
C ILE A 157 -2.48 13.99 -18.53
N ILE A 158 -1.86 13.24 -19.44
CA ILE A 158 -1.90 11.77 -19.44
C ILE A 158 -1.35 11.21 -18.12
N GLU A 159 -0.23 11.73 -17.63
CA GLU A 159 0.37 11.24 -16.39
C GLU A 159 -0.54 11.50 -15.17
N ILE A 160 -1.16 12.67 -15.12
CA ILE A 160 -2.15 13.07 -14.09
C ILE A 160 -3.38 12.17 -14.12
N PHE A 161 -3.97 11.94 -15.30
CA PHE A 161 -5.15 11.07 -15.42
C PHE A 161 -4.83 9.61 -15.14
N GLY A 162 -3.60 9.17 -15.44
CA GLY A 162 -3.13 7.84 -15.07
C GLY A 162 -2.88 7.66 -13.56
N ASN A 163 -2.94 8.73 -12.76
CA ASN A 163 -2.67 8.68 -11.32
C ASN A 163 -3.94 8.36 -10.52
N THR A 164 -4.24 7.07 -10.40
CA THR A 164 -5.48 6.59 -9.80
C THR A 164 -5.55 6.90 -8.29
N GLY A 165 -6.72 7.36 -7.85
CA GLY A 165 -7.01 7.71 -6.45
C GLY A 165 -6.78 9.19 -6.09
N ILE A 166 -6.38 10.03 -7.05
CA ILE A 166 -6.14 11.46 -6.82
C ILE A 166 -7.01 12.29 -7.78
N GLY A 167 -7.88 13.13 -7.22
CA GLY A 167 -8.72 14.04 -8.02
C GLY A 167 -7.88 14.98 -8.88
N CYS A 168 -8.13 14.97 -10.19
CA CYS A 168 -7.34 15.71 -11.18
C CYS A 168 -8.04 16.95 -11.77
N LYS A 169 -9.32 17.19 -11.45
CA LYS A 169 -10.14 18.20 -12.13
C LYS A 169 -9.54 19.62 -12.05
N LYS A 170 -9.12 20.05 -10.86
CA LYS A 170 -8.61 21.42 -10.64
C LYS A 170 -7.27 21.64 -11.35
N ILE A 171 -6.31 20.72 -11.15
CA ILE A 171 -5.01 20.79 -11.82
C ILE A 171 -5.13 20.71 -13.35
N TYR A 172 -6.05 19.89 -13.87
CA TYR A 172 -6.33 19.84 -15.31
C TYR A 172 -6.83 21.19 -15.85
N GLN A 173 -7.75 21.83 -15.11
CA GLN A 173 -8.28 23.14 -15.49
C GLN A 173 -7.19 24.22 -15.46
N SER A 174 -6.32 24.23 -14.45
CA SER A 174 -5.23 25.20 -14.36
C SER A 174 -4.17 25.00 -15.45
N ILE A 175 -3.79 23.76 -15.78
CA ILE A 175 -2.90 23.44 -16.92
C ILE A 175 -3.51 23.94 -18.22
N SER A 176 -4.80 23.67 -18.45
CA SER A 176 -5.50 24.09 -19.67
C SER A 176 -5.57 25.61 -19.79
N ARG A 177 -5.77 26.32 -18.67
CA ARG A 177 -5.76 27.79 -18.63
C ARG A 177 -4.35 28.35 -18.91
N LEU A 178 -3.32 27.82 -18.27
CA LEU A 178 -1.95 28.26 -18.49
C LEU A 178 -1.49 28.01 -19.93
N GLN A 179 -1.79 26.85 -20.50
CA GLN A 179 -1.54 26.55 -21.91
C GLN A 179 -2.24 27.58 -22.82
N SER A 180 -3.51 27.88 -22.57
CA SER A 180 -4.29 28.84 -23.38
C SER A 180 -3.73 30.25 -23.28
N ALA A 181 -3.36 30.70 -22.09
CA ALA A 181 -2.76 32.02 -21.88
C ALA A 181 -1.37 32.13 -22.52
N THR A 182 -0.57 31.07 -22.45
CA THR A 182 0.75 31.00 -23.10
C THR A 182 0.60 31.05 -24.63
N GLN A 183 -0.39 30.34 -25.18
CA GLN A 183 -0.67 30.37 -26.62
C GLN A 183 -1.00 31.78 -27.10
N LYS A 184 -1.81 32.55 -26.35
CA LYS A 184 -2.12 33.94 -26.69
C LYS A 184 -0.88 34.83 -26.77
N ILE A 185 0.14 34.56 -25.95
CA ILE A 185 1.41 35.29 -25.98
C ILE A 185 2.23 34.88 -27.21
N ILE A 186 2.26 33.59 -27.54
CA ILE A 186 2.91 33.10 -28.76
C ILE A 186 2.24 33.72 -30.00
N ASP A 187 0.90 33.73 -30.05
CA ASP A 187 0.10 34.30 -31.13
C ASP A 187 0.35 35.82 -31.28
N TYR A 188 0.58 36.53 -30.18
CA TYR A 188 0.94 37.95 -30.17
C TYR A 188 2.27 38.20 -30.92
N TYR A 189 3.31 37.41 -30.63
CA TYR A 189 4.58 37.51 -31.35
C TYR A 189 4.48 37.03 -32.81
N TYR A 190 3.64 36.03 -33.07
CA TYR A 190 3.33 35.56 -34.42
C TYR A 190 2.75 36.63 -35.33
N ALA A 191 1.96 37.54 -34.77
CA ALA A 191 1.37 38.67 -35.48
C ALA A 191 2.40 39.77 -35.85
N GLY A 192 3.69 39.58 -35.50
CA GLY A 192 4.75 40.55 -35.77
C GLY A 192 4.76 41.73 -34.80
N ALA A 193 4.13 41.59 -33.62
CA ALA A 193 4.15 42.63 -32.61
C ALA A 193 5.55 42.72 -31.97
N LEU A 194 6.25 43.81 -32.27
CA LEU A 194 7.56 44.17 -31.70
C LEU A 194 7.43 45.05 -30.45
N GLU A 195 6.20 45.40 -30.07
CA GLU A 195 5.89 46.20 -28.89
C GLU A 195 5.89 45.33 -27.61
N PRO A 196 5.98 45.95 -26.42
CA PRO A 196 5.81 45.24 -25.16
C PRO A 196 4.48 44.49 -25.14
N ILE A 197 4.49 43.26 -24.62
CA ILE A 197 3.29 42.41 -24.49
C ILE A 197 2.14 43.22 -23.90
N ASN A 198 0.95 43.12 -24.51
CA ASN A 198 -0.25 43.78 -24.02
C ASN A 198 -0.46 43.47 -22.52
N PRO A 199 -0.59 44.49 -21.66
CA PRO A 199 -0.75 44.31 -20.21
C PRO A 199 -1.88 43.35 -19.83
N ASN A 200 -2.98 43.34 -20.59
CA ASN A 200 -4.12 42.46 -20.32
C ASN A 200 -3.79 40.98 -20.60
N ILE A 201 -3.01 40.70 -21.66
CA ILE A 201 -2.57 39.33 -21.99
C ILE A 201 -1.56 38.85 -20.94
N LEU A 202 -0.65 39.74 -20.53
CA LEU A 202 0.33 39.43 -19.50
C LEU A 202 -0.32 39.19 -18.14
N ASP A 203 -1.32 39.98 -17.75
CA ASP A 203 -2.07 39.79 -16.49
C ASP A 203 -2.85 38.46 -16.50
N GLU A 204 -3.49 38.12 -17.62
CA GLU A 204 -4.15 36.82 -17.79
C GLU A 204 -3.18 35.65 -17.60
N TYR A 205 -1.99 35.74 -18.18
CA TYR A 205 -0.93 34.74 -18.00
C TYR A 205 -0.46 34.65 -16.55
N ILE A 206 -0.17 35.79 -15.90
CA ILE A 206 0.31 35.81 -14.51
C ILE A 206 -0.71 35.13 -13.59
N LYS A 207 -2.00 35.43 -13.78
CA LYS A 207 -3.08 34.82 -13.01
C LYS A 207 -3.19 33.30 -13.26
N ALA A 208 -3.11 32.88 -14.52
CA ALA A 208 -3.14 31.47 -14.88
C ALA A 208 -1.92 30.70 -14.32
N HIS A 209 -0.75 31.33 -14.33
CA HIS A 209 0.49 30.77 -13.78
C HIS A 209 0.40 30.60 -12.26
N GLN A 210 -0.11 31.60 -11.53
CA GLN A 210 -0.32 31.51 -10.08
C GLN A 210 -1.31 30.41 -9.70
N GLU A 211 -2.42 30.29 -10.45
CA GLU A 211 -3.40 29.21 -10.26
C GLU A 211 -2.76 27.84 -10.50
N PHE A 212 -1.95 27.72 -11.57
CA PHE A 212 -1.21 26.50 -11.87
C PHE A 212 -0.25 26.10 -10.75
N VAL A 213 0.63 27.01 -10.29
CA VAL A 213 1.60 26.73 -9.21
C VAL A 213 0.90 26.30 -7.93
N THR A 214 -0.22 26.93 -7.60
CA THR A 214 -1.02 26.60 -6.41
C THR A 214 -1.61 25.20 -6.51
N GLU A 215 -2.27 24.88 -7.63
CA GLU A 215 -2.89 23.58 -7.83
C GLU A 215 -1.86 22.46 -8.02
N GLN A 216 -0.69 22.76 -8.61
CA GLN A 216 0.45 21.85 -8.73
C GLN A 216 0.94 21.45 -7.33
N ALA A 217 1.16 22.42 -6.45
CA ALA A 217 1.59 22.16 -5.07
C ALA A 217 0.58 21.28 -4.33
N HIS A 218 -0.72 21.62 -4.38
CA HIS A 218 -1.77 20.82 -3.77
C HIS A 218 -1.81 19.39 -4.32
N TYR A 219 -1.68 19.22 -5.63
CA TYR A 219 -1.71 17.91 -6.27
C TYR A 219 -0.50 17.05 -5.88
N LEU A 220 0.69 17.63 -5.84
CA LEU A 220 1.92 16.94 -5.42
C LEU A 220 1.88 16.53 -3.95
N ILE A 221 1.48 17.45 -3.05
CA ILE A 221 1.31 17.16 -1.62
C ILE A 221 0.36 15.98 -1.43
N LYS A 222 -0.81 16.01 -2.08
CA LYS A 222 -1.78 14.92 -1.98
C LYS A 222 -1.23 13.59 -2.51
N THR A 223 -0.42 13.63 -3.57
CA THR A 223 0.22 12.43 -4.12
C THR A 223 1.23 11.85 -3.13
N GLU A 224 2.00 12.72 -2.48
CA GLU A 224 3.00 12.35 -1.48
C GLU A 224 2.36 11.84 -0.17
N GLU A 225 1.26 12.43 0.29
CA GLU A 225 0.50 11.95 1.44
C GLU A 225 0.03 10.50 1.26
N ILE A 226 -0.47 10.16 0.08
CA ILE A 226 -0.89 8.78 -0.23
C ILE A 226 0.33 7.84 -0.24
N LEU A 227 1.45 8.26 -0.80
CA LEU A 227 2.67 7.47 -0.79
C LEU A 227 3.16 7.23 0.65
N ASN A 228 3.19 8.28 1.47
CA ASN A 228 3.62 8.21 2.87
C ASN A 228 2.69 7.31 3.70
N ALA A 229 1.37 7.39 3.50
CA ALA A 229 0.43 6.48 4.17
C ALA A 229 0.73 5.01 3.84
N ILE A 230 1.00 4.69 2.57
CA ILE A 230 1.35 3.32 2.15
C ILE A 230 2.73 2.90 2.68
N SER A 231 3.68 3.83 2.81
CA SER A 231 5.06 3.53 3.21
C SER A 231 5.28 3.40 4.71
N TYR A 232 4.56 4.15 5.54
CA TYR A 232 4.86 4.29 6.97
C TYR A 232 3.79 3.73 7.91
N GLU A 233 2.56 3.53 7.45
CA GLU A 233 1.55 2.84 8.25
C GLU A 233 1.65 1.32 8.00
N ASP A 234 1.46 0.49 9.03
CA ASP A 234 1.34 -0.97 8.90
C ASP A 234 -0.01 -1.30 8.22
N VAL A 235 -0.12 -0.99 6.93
CA VAL A 235 -1.36 -1.08 6.16
C VAL A 235 -1.41 -2.42 5.41
N SER A 236 -2.51 -3.16 5.56
CA SER A 236 -2.72 -4.36 4.76
C SER A 236 -2.99 -4.02 3.30
N LEU A 237 -2.78 -4.98 2.39
CA LEU A 237 -3.05 -4.77 0.97
C LEU A 237 -4.53 -4.43 0.68
N ALA A 238 -5.46 -4.96 1.50
CA ALA A 238 -6.88 -4.62 1.41
C ALA A 238 -7.13 -3.17 1.80
N ASP A 239 -6.51 -2.72 2.88
CA ASP A 239 -6.65 -1.34 3.39
C ASP A 239 -6.03 -0.33 2.40
N ILE A 240 -4.91 -0.65 1.75
CA ILE A 240 -4.34 0.19 0.68
C ILE A 240 -5.33 0.33 -0.48
N ARG A 241 -5.97 -0.77 -0.89
CA ARG A 241 -6.94 -0.76 -1.99
C ARG A 241 -8.17 0.07 -1.63
N ASP A 242 -8.68 -0.08 -0.42
CA ASP A 242 -9.82 0.68 0.07
C ASP A 242 -9.47 2.15 0.30
N PHE A 243 -8.25 2.46 0.74
CA PHE A 243 -7.76 3.83 0.86
C PHE A 243 -7.73 4.53 -0.50
N ILE A 244 -7.17 3.90 -1.54
CA ILE A 244 -7.13 4.42 -2.92
C ILE A 244 -8.56 4.63 -3.46
N ASN A 245 -9.46 3.69 -3.21
CA ASN A 245 -10.84 3.78 -3.69
C ASN A 245 -11.67 4.83 -2.93
N SER A 246 -11.44 4.98 -1.61
CA SER A 246 -12.15 5.92 -0.76
C SER A 246 -11.70 7.36 -0.94
N THR A 247 -10.40 7.61 -1.19
CA THR A 247 -9.90 8.93 -1.61
C THR A 247 -10.48 9.36 -2.95
N SER A 248 -10.75 8.41 -3.85
CA SER A 248 -11.45 8.68 -5.11
C SER A 248 -12.92 9.08 -4.88
N LYS A 249 -13.66 8.39 -4.00
CA LYS A 249 -15.09 8.66 -3.74
C LYS A 249 -15.39 9.93 -2.95
N LYS A 250 -14.59 10.25 -1.91
CA LYS A 250 -14.81 11.46 -1.09
C LYS A 250 -14.73 12.78 -1.90
N GLN A 251 -14.14 12.74 -3.09
CA GLN A 251 -14.00 13.90 -3.97
C GLN A 251 -15.09 14.02 -5.05
N GLU A 252 -15.82 12.96 -5.37
CA GLU A 252 -17.03 13.06 -6.21
C GLU A 252 -18.22 13.60 -5.41
N ASP A 253 -18.26 13.34 -4.10
CA ASP A 253 -19.38 13.67 -3.21
C ASP A 253 -19.22 14.95 -2.37
N SER A 254 -18.18 15.79 -2.59
CA SER A 254 -18.13 17.10 -1.92
C SER A 254 -19.18 18.05 -2.53
N PRO A 255 -20.26 18.41 -1.80
CA PRO A 255 -21.24 19.36 -2.29
C PRO A 255 -20.62 20.75 -2.31
N ASN A 256 -21.00 21.55 -3.31
CA ASN A 256 -20.82 23.00 -3.35
C ASN A 256 -20.83 23.62 -1.95
N GLU A 257 -19.67 24.07 -1.46
CA GLU A 257 -19.67 25.04 -0.37
C GLU A 257 -20.31 26.33 -0.89
N GLN A 258 -21.33 26.75 -0.16
CA GLN A 258 -22.27 27.80 -0.48
C GLN A 258 -21.54 29.12 -0.76
N GLN A 259 -21.76 29.68 -1.96
CA GLN A 259 -21.75 31.12 -2.13
C GLN A 259 -22.83 31.72 -1.24
N THR A 260 -22.44 32.26 -0.09
CA THR A 260 -23.25 33.28 0.57
C THR A 260 -22.94 34.61 -0.12
N SER A 261 -23.82 35.01 -1.03
CA SER A 261 -23.86 36.38 -1.52
C SER A 261 -24.02 37.35 -0.35
N PRO A 262 -23.33 38.50 -0.32
CA PRO A 262 -23.65 39.56 0.61
C PRO A 262 -24.98 40.19 0.19
N SER A 263 -25.95 40.19 1.10
CA SER A 263 -27.21 40.93 0.93
C SER A 263 -26.92 42.43 0.95
N ASP A 264 -27.33 43.12 -0.11
CA ASP A 264 -27.41 44.58 -0.16
C ASP A 264 -28.30 45.12 0.98
N PRO A 265 -27.89 46.17 1.70
CA PRO A 265 -28.80 46.90 2.57
C PRO A 265 -29.68 47.85 1.74
N GLN A 266 -30.98 47.63 1.81
CA GLN A 266 -32.01 48.55 1.35
C GLN A 266 -31.93 49.87 2.14
N PRO A 267 -31.96 51.05 1.50
CA PRO A 267 -31.95 52.32 2.21
C PRO A 267 -33.35 52.65 2.74
N ASP A 268 -33.42 52.92 4.04
CA ASP A 268 -34.59 53.48 4.72
C ASP A 268 -34.91 54.87 4.15
N ILE A 269 -36.17 55.04 3.76
CA ILE A 269 -36.81 56.34 3.55
C ILE A 269 -37.13 56.92 4.93
N PRO A 270 -36.80 58.19 5.22
CA PRO A 270 -37.55 58.96 6.19
C PRO A 270 -38.46 59.96 5.47
N GLU A 271 -39.73 59.92 5.88
CA GLU A 271 -40.70 60.99 5.70
C GLU A 271 -40.19 62.27 6.36
N HIS A 272 -40.03 63.35 5.57
CA HIS A 272 -40.58 64.70 5.81
C HIS A 272 -40.09 65.69 4.75
#